data_AF-A0AA37PNR8-F1
#
_entry.id   AF-A0AA37PNR8-F1
#
_cell.length_a   1.000
_cell.length_b   1.000
_cell.length_c   1.000
_cell.angle_alpha   90.00
_cell.angle_beta   90.00
_cell.angle_gamma   90.00
#
_symmetry.space_group_name_H-M   'P 1'
#
loop_
_entity.id
_entity.type
_entity.pdbx_description
1 polymer ?
#
loop_
_entity_poly.entity_id
_entity_poly.type
_entity_poly.pdbx_seq_one_letter_code
_entity_poly.pdbx_strand_id
1 'polypeptide(L)'
;MVDYALRRRSLLAEVYSGRTGVSEVCDANPYLLRAAKFHGKTSQVMCPICRKEQLTLVSWVFGDHLGPVSGSARTAEELIMLTTKFAEFSVHVVEVCRTCSWNHLVKSYVLGAERPAPSPKGTRSTRTARNGARTAIE
;
A
#
# COMPACT_ATOMS: atom_id res chain seq x y z
N MET A 1 -9.14 -3.12 2.37
CA MET A 1 -8.04 -2.15 2.58
C MET A 1 -6.83 -2.90 3.11
N VAL A 2 -5.64 -2.59 2.61
CA VAL A 2 -4.36 -3.14 3.07
C VAL A 2 -3.52 -2.00 3.63
N ASP A 3 -2.93 -2.22 4.82
CA ASP A 3 -2.05 -1.27 5.50
C ASP A 3 -0.60 -1.81 5.48
N TYR A 4 0.34 -0.97 5.06
CA TYR A 4 1.74 -1.32 4.90
C TYR A 4 2.64 -0.77 6.02
N ALA A 5 2.07 -0.36 7.15
CA ALA A 5 2.81 0.18 8.29
C ALA A 5 3.81 -0.83 8.89
N LEU A 6 3.49 -2.12 8.90
CA LEU A 6 4.44 -3.16 9.33
C LEU A 6 5.65 -3.24 8.41
N ARG A 7 5.43 -3.23 7.09
CA ARG A 7 6.51 -3.20 6.09
C ARG A 7 7.35 -1.92 6.25
N ARG A 8 6.71 -0.77 6.46
CA ARG A 8 7.37 0.51 6.73
C ARG A 8 8.29 0.44 7.94
N ARG A 9 7.79 -0.07 9.07
CA ARG A 9 8.58 -0.20 10.31
C ARG A 9 9.77 -1.14 10.12
N SER A 10 9.56 -2.26 9.44
CA SER A 10 10.64 -3.20 9.12
C SER A 10 11.72 -2.52 8.28
N LEU A 11 11.34 -1.85 7.17
CA LEU A 11 12.29 -1.17 6.29
C LEU A 11 13.10 -0.10 7.03
N LEU A 12 12.46 0.70 7.88
CA LEU A 12 13.16 1.70 8.69
C LEU A 12 14.12 1.05 9.70
N ALA A 13 13.76 -0.09 10.30
CA ALA A 13 14.67 -0.81 11.18
C ALA A 13 15.90 -1.34 10.42
N GLU A 14 15.74 -1.82 9.19
CA GLU A 14 16.85 -2.22 8.33
C GLU A 14 17.79 -1.04 8.04
N VAL A 15 17.23 0.11 7.64
CA VAL A 15 18.00 1.34 7.38
C VAL A 15 18.74 1.82 8.63
N TYR A 16 18.09 1.85 9.80
CA TYR A 16 18.74 2.28 11.04
C TYR A 16 19.79 1.30 11.55
N SER A 17 19.68 0.01 11.21
CA SER A 17 20.70 -0.99 11.51
C SER A 17 21.85 -1.02 10.50
N GLY A 18 21.75 -0.24 9.41
CA GLY A 18 22.74 -0.21 8.32
C GLY A 18 22.66 -1.39 7.35
N ARG A 19 21.68 -2.29 7.49
CA ARG A 19 21.47 -3.42 6.56
C ARG A 19 20.94 -2.97 5.19
N THR A 20 20.32 -1.80 5.13
CA THR A 20 19.88 -1.16 3.89
C THR A 20 20.47 0.23 3.81
N GLY A 21 21.13 0.56 2.70
CA GLY A 21 21.70 1.87 2.46
C GLY A 21 20.60 2.93 2.29
N VAL A 22 20.87 4.16 2.75
CA VAL A 22 19.91 5.28 2.59
C VAL A 22 19.58 5.52 1.13
N SER A 23 20.55 5.42 0.21
CA SER A 23 20.33 5.60 -1.23
C SER A 23 19.37 4.59 -1.85
N GLU A 24 19.18 3.41 -1.25
CA GLU A 24 18.26 2.38 -1.75
C GLU A 24 16.81 2.70 -1.43
N VAL A 25 16.56 3.50 -0.38
CA VAL A 25 15.21 3.90 0.06
C VAL A 25 14.88 5.35 -0.28
N CYS A 26 15.91 6.13 -0.58
CA CYS A 26 15.84 7.52 -1.02
C CYS A 26 15.91 7.61 -2.54
N ASP A 27 15.09 6.82 -3.22
CA ASP A 27 15.14 6.57 -4.66
C ASP A 27 13.91 7.11 -5.42
N ALA A 28 13.07 7.94 -4.78
CA ALA A 28 11.87 8.48 -5.40
C ALA A 28 12.19 9.15 -6.74
N ASN A 29 11.60 8.62 -7.81
CA ASN A 29 11.88 9.11 -9.16
C ASN A 29 11.29 10.53 -9.38
N PRO A 30 11.78 11.28 -10.39
CA PRO A 30 11.32 12.64 -10.65
C PRO A 30 9.81 12.76 -10.92
N TYR A 31 9.17 11.71 -11.43
CA TYR A 31 7.73 11.70 -11.67
C TYR A 31 6.95 11.66 -10.35
N LEU A 32 7.36 10.83 -9.39
CA LEU A 32 6.78 10.77 -8.06
C LEU A 32 7.00 12.08 -7.28
N LEU A 33 8.18 12.69 -7.40
CA LEU A 33 8.46 14.00 -6.80
C LEU A 33 7.57 15.11 -7.37
N ARG A 34 7.34 15.11 -8.69
CA ARG A 34 6.37 16.02 -9.33
C ARG A 34 4.95 15.74 -8.86
N ALA A 35 4.53 14.48 -8.79
CA ALA A 35 3.22 14.12 -8.27
C ALA A 35 3.01 14.59 -6.83
N ALA A 36 4.03 14.45 -5.96
CA ALA A 36 3.99 14.99 -4.60
C ALA A 36 3.84 16.52 -4.58
N LYS A 37 4.50 17.24 -5.50
CA LYS A 37 4.37 18.70 -5.59
C LYS A 37 2.96 19.15 -6.01
N PHE A 38 2.34 18.48 -6.97
CA PHE A 38 1.11 18.97 -7.62
C PHE A 38 -0.18 18.30 -7.15
N HIS A 39 -0.12 17.03 -6.73
CA HIS A 39 -1.28 16.24 -6.31
C HIS A 39 -1.17 15.75 -4.86
N GLY A 40 -0.04 16.03 -4.20
CA GLY A 40 0.25 15.53 -2.87
C GLY A 40 -0.44 16.32 -1.76
N LYS A 41 -0.78 15.62 -0.67
CA LYS A 41 -1.27 16.23 0.57
C LYS A 41 -0.22 16.11 1.67
N THR A 42 0.17 17.24 2.25
CA THR A 42 1.10 17.25 3.39
C THR A 42 0.53 16.46 4.57
N SER A 43 1.35 15.60 5.17
CA SER A 43 1.02 14.84 6.39
C SER A 43 1.66 15.48 7.62
N GLN A 44 1.24 15.07 8.81
CA GLN A 44 1.85 15.51 10.08
C GLN A 44 3.15 14.75 10.41
N VAL A 45 3.57 13.80 9.58
CA VAL A 45 4.70 12.91 9.86
C VAL A 45 5.98 13.52 9.31
N MET A 46 6.96 13.80 10.18
CA MET A 46 8.31 14.20 9.76
C MET A 46 9.02 13.07 9.03
N CYS A 47 9.81 13.39 7.99
CA CYS A 47 10.57 12.39 7.26
C CYS A 47 11.50 11.61 8.21
N PRO A 48 11.38 10.27 8.26
CA PRO A 48 12.17 9.44 9.20
C PRO A 48 13.64 9.35 8.80
N ILE A 49 13.99 9.73 7.57
CA ILE A 49 15.35 9.68 7.05
C ILE A 49 16.07 11.01 7.29
N CYS A 50 15.63 12.09 6.63
CA CYS A 50 16.35 13.36 6.69
C CYS A 50 15.88 14.30 7.81
N ARG A 51 14.67 14.11 8.35
CA ARG A 51 14.02 15.00 9.34
C ARG A 51 13.93 16.48 8.94
N LYS A 52 14.06 16.81 7.65
CA LYS A 52 14.05 18.20 7.14
C LYS A 52 12.67 18.73 6.79
N GLU A 53 11.72 17.86 6.49
CA GLU A 53 10.34 18.25 6.14
C GLU A 53 9.33 17.18 6.53
N GLN A 54 8.05 17.55 6.47
CA GLN A 54 6.92 16.64 6.58
C GLN A 54 6.74 15.82 5.30
N LEU A 55 6.34 14.56 5.44
CA LEU A 55 6.05 13.68 4.31
C LEU A 55 4.78 14.14 3.59
N THR A 56 4.80 14.01 2.27
CA THR A 56 3.67 14.28 1.39
C THR A 56 3.03 12.97 0.96
N LEU A 57 1.71 12.84 1.10
CA LEU A 57 0.95 11.67 0.66
C LEU A 57 0.46 11.88 -0.78
N VAL A 58 0.77 10.94 -1.66
CA VAL A 58 0.36 10.93 -3.07
C VAL A 58 -0.55 9.74 -3.30
N SER A 59 -1.74 9.98 -3.86
CA SER A 59 -2.70 8.93 -4.18
C SER A 59 -2.62 8.59 -5.66
N TRP A 60 -2.31 7.34 -5.98
CA TRP A 60 -2.27 6.80 -7.34
C TRP A 60 -3.48 5.93 -7.61
N VAL A 61 -4.12 6.10 -8.76
CA VAL A 61 -5.30 5.31 -9.14
C VAL A 61 -4.96 4.25 -10.16
N PHE A 62 -5.51 3.04 -10.00
CA PHE A 62 -5.35 1.94 -10.95
C PHE A 62 -6.66 1.18 -11.14
N GLY A 63 -6.97 0.81 -12.37
CA GLY A 63 -8.13 -0.01 -12.72
C GLY A 63 -8.32 -0.08 -14.23
N ASP A 64 -8.85 -1.19 -14.72
CA ASP A 64 -8.98 -1.44 -16.16
C ASP A 64 -9.97 -0.48 -16.83
N HIS A 65 -11.03 -0.11 -16.10
CA HIS A 65 -12.04 0.83 -16.59
C HIS A 65 -11.58 2.30 -16.59
N LEU A 66 -10.45 2.64 -15.96
CA LEU A 66 -9.94 4.02 -15.91
C LEU A 66 -9.29 4.46 -17.24
N GLY A 67 -8.91 3.52 -18.11
CA GLY A 67 -8.22 3.83 -19.36
C GLY A 67 -6.98 4.71 -19.12
N PRO A 68 -6.84 5.86 -19.81
CA PRO A 68 -5.68 6.77 -19.65
C PRO A 68 -5.50 7.36 -18.25
N VAL A 69 -6.52 7.28 -17.39
CA VAL A 69 -6.45 7.77 -16.00
C VAL A 69 -5.73 6.76 -15.10
N SER A 70 -5.68 5.48 -15.48
CA SER A 70 -4.96 4.46 -14.73
C SER A 70 -3.47 4.78 -14.66
N GLY A 71 -2.86 4.59 -13.50
CA GLY A 71 -1.45 4.91 -13.26
C GLY A 71 -1.18 6.41 -13.10
N SER A 72 -2.18 7.23 -12.79
CA SER A 72 -2.00 8.67 -12.53
C SER A 72 -2.18 9.06 -11.06
N ALA A 73 -1.53 10.14 -10.64
CA ALA A 73 -1.71 10.72 -9.31
C ALA A 73 -2.96 11.62 -9.26
N ARG A 74 -3.70 11.58 -8.15
CA ARG A 74 -4.97 12.30 -7.95
C ARG A 74 -5.07 12.94 -6.57
N THR A 75 -5.71 14.10 -6.50
CA THR A 75 -6.10 14.73 -5.23
C THR A 75 -7.30 14.02 -4.61
N ALA A 76 -7.60 14.31 -3.33
CA ALA A 76 -8.76 13.71 -2.67
C ALA A 76 -10.09 14.08 -3.36
N GLU A 77 -10.20 15.30 -3.87
CA GLU A 77 -11.35 15.80 -4.61
C GLU A 77 -11.51 15.09 -5.95
N GLU A 78 -10.40 14.86 -6.67
CA GLU A 78 -10.42 14.08 -7.91
C GLU A 78 -10.82 12.63 -7.67
N LEU A 79 -10.37 12.01 -6.57
CA LEU A 79 -10.80 10.65 -6.22
C LEU A 79 -12.31 10.57 -6.05
N ILE A 80 -12.93 11.54 -5.36
CA ILE A 80 -14.39 11.61 -5.19
C ILE A 80 -15.08 11.71 -6.56
N MET A 81 -14.59 12.57 -7.46
CA MET A 81 -15.12 12.68 -8.82
C MET A 81 -14.97 11.39 -9.65
N LEU A 82 -13.91 10.60 -9.41
CA LEU A 82 -13.75 9.30 -10.07
C LEU A 82 -14.76 8.28 -9.56
N THR A 83 -15.14 8.32 -8.28
CA THR A 83 -16.17 7.40 -7.73
C THR A 83 -17.55 7.58 -8.33
N THR A 84 -17.86 8.74 -8.90
CA THR A 84 -19.15 8.96 -9.60
C THR A 84 -19.15 8.48 -11.05
N LYS A 85 -17.96 8.25 -11.63
CA LYS A 85 -17.77 7.89 -13.04
C LYS A 85 -17.41 6.42 -13.24
N PHE A 86 -16.73 5.82 -12.27
CA PHE A 86 -16.19 4.47 -12.38
C PHE A 86 -16.71 3.59 -11.27
N ALA A 87 -17.16 2.39 -11.65
CA ALA A 87 -17.73 1.41 -10.74
C ALA A 87 -16.68 0.84 -9.77
N GLU A 88 -15.43 0.68 -10.17
CA GLU A 88 -14.39 0.18 -9.27
C GLU A 88 -13.00 0.63 -9.72
N PHE A 89 -12.18 1.05 -8.76
CA PHE A 89 -10.74 1.25 -8.95
C PHE A 89 -9.98 1.16 -7.63
N SER A 90 -8.71 0.81 -7.71
CA SER A 90 -7.79 0.79 -6.58
C SER A 90 -7.03 2.11 -6.42
N VAL A 91 -6.75 2.47 -5.17
CA VAL A 91 -5.98 3.65 -4.80
C VAL A 91 -4.78 3.22 -3.96
N HIS A 92 -3.59 3.58 -4.39
CA HIS A 92 -2.32 3.35 -3.70
C HIS A 92 -1.80 4.67 -3.13
N VAL A 93 -1.68 4.77 -1.82
CA VAL A 93 -1.18 5.98 -1.16
C VAL A 93 0.27 5.79 -0.79
N VAL A 94 1.12 6.63 -1.37
CA VAL A 94 2.58 6.63 -1.17
C VAL A 94 2.96 7.86 -0.38
N GLU A 95 3.73 7.69 0.70
CA GLU A 95 4.40 8.82 1.35
C GLU A 95 5.69 9.17 0.61
N VAL A 96 5.99 10.46 0.48
CA VAL A 96 7.13 10.96 -0.29
C VAL A 96 7.79 12.10 0.48
N CYS A 97 9.12 12.06 0.63
CA CYS A 97 9.93 13.20 1.02
C CYS A 97 10.51 13.85 -0.24
N ARG A 98 10.23 15.14 -0.43
CA ARG A 98 10.68 15.93 -1.58
C ARG A 98 12.13 16.41 -1.46
N THR A 99 12.74 16.26 -0.27
CA THR A 99 14.09 16.73 0.07
C THR A 99 15.12 15.62 -0.09
N CYS A 100 14.84 14.43 0.44
CA CYS A 100 15.76 13.29 0.37
C CYS A 100 15.25 12.17 -0.53
N SER A 101 14.14 12.34 -1.23
CA SER A 101 13.58 11.32 -2.13
C SER A 101 13.20 10.00 -1.45
N TRP A 102 12.96 10.00 -0.13
CA TRP A 102 12.32 8.85 0.54
C TRP A 102 10.92 8.62 -0.04
N ASN A 103 10.56 7.36 -0.28
CA ASN A 103 9.17 6.99 -0.55
C ASN A 103 8.79 5.64 0.05
N HIS A 104 7.51 5.47 0.40
CA HIS A 104 6.99 4.18 0.85
C HIS A 104 5.47 4.07 0.60
N LEU A 105 5.00 2.92 0.12
CA LEU A 105 3.56 2.65 0.02
C LEU A 105 2.98 2.45 1.42
N VAL A 106 2.04 3.30 1.85
CA VAL A 106 1.48 3.26 3.22
C VAL A 106 0.14 2.54 3.30
N LYS A 107 -0.71 2.64 2.28
CA LYS A 107 -1.99 1.93 2.23
C LYS A 107 -2.47 1.73 0.80
N SER A 108 -3.27 0.68 0.60
CA SER A 108 -4.06 0.48 -0.60
C SER A 108 -5.52 0.17 -0.26
N TYR A 109 -6.45 0.69 -1.06
CA TYR A 109 -7.88 0.46 -0.89
C TYR A 109 -8.59 0.54 -2.23
N VAL A 110 -9.78 -0.06 -2.30
CA VAL A 110 -10.64 0.01 -3.48
C VAL A 110 -11.74 1.03 -3.21
N LEU A 111 -12.04 1.84 -4.21
CA LEU A 111 -13.18 2.76 -4.25
C LEU A 111 -14.16 2.30 -5.34
N GLY A 112 -15.43 2.64 -5.17
CA GLY A 112 -16.49 2.34 -6.13
C GLY A 112 -17.19 0.98 -5.94
N ALA A 113 -16.50 -0.04 -5.40
CA ALA A 113 -17.12 -1.34 -5.21
C ALA A 113 -18.34 -1.28 -4.27
N GLU A 114 -19.51 -1.74 -4.74
CA GLU A 114 -20.57 -2.15 -3.83
C GLU A 114 -19.99 -3.17 -2.85
N ARG A 115 -20.27 -2.98 -1.57
CA ARG A 115 -19.68 -3.75 -0.47
C ARG A 115 -19.79 -5.25 -0.77
N PRO A 116 -18.67 -6.02 -0.85
CA PRO A 116 -18.77 -7.45 -0.97
C PRO A 116 -19.50 -7.97 0.28
N ALA A 117 -20.57 -8.74 0.09
CA ALA A 117 -21.18 -9.50 1.17
C ALA A 117 -20.08 -10.31 1.87
N PRO A 118 -20.10 -10.44 3.22
CA PRO A 118 -19.07 -11.17 3.94
C PRO A 118 -18.96 -12.58 3.38
N SER A 119 -17.73 -12.99 3.03
CA SER A 119 -17.44 -14.33 2.53
C SER A 119 -17.93 -15.40 3.52
N PRO A 120 -18.53 -16.51 3.06
CA PRO A 120 -19.00 -17.55 3.95
C PRO A 120 -17.78 -18.15 4.65
N LYS A 121 -17.76 -18.04 5.98
CA LYS A 121 -16.73 -18.65 6.83
C LYS A 121 -16.62 -20.14 6.46
N GLY A 122 -15.45 -20.54 5.99
CA GLY A 122 -15.14 -21.93 5.67
C GLY A 122 -15.48 -22.84 6.84
N THR A 123 -16.42 -23.76 6.61
CA THR A 123 -16.77 -24.82 7.55
C THR A 123 -15.52 -25.67 7.79
N ARG A 124 -14.96 -25.55 8.98
CA ARG A 124 -13.81 -26.34 9.44
C ARG A 124 -14.26 -27.79 9.56
N SER A 125 -14.06 -28.58 8.51
CA SER A 125 -14.34 -30.02 8.52
C SER A 125 -13.31 -30.73 9.40
N THR A 126 -13.71 -30.99 10.64
CA THR A 126 -13.00 -31.88 11.57
C THR A 126 -13.22 -33.32 11.14
N ARG A 127 -12.33 -33.87 10.29
CA ARG A 127 -12.25 -35.33 10.07
C ARG A 127 -11.27 -35.96 11.06
N THR A 128 -11.88 -36.42 12.13
CA THR A 128 -11.56 -37.54 13.02
C THR A 128 -10.34 -38.38 12.64
N ALA A 129 -9.36 -38.40 13.55
CA ALA A 129 -8.28 -39.38 13.58
C ALA A 129 -8.89 -40.80 13.70
N ARG A 130 -8.58 -41.68 12.74
CA ARG A 130 -8.73 -43.13 12.93
C ARG A 130 -7.36 -43.74 13.13
N ASN A 131 -7.18 -44.16 14.37
CA ASN A 131 -6.18 -45.07 14.88
C ASN A 131 -6.20 -46.39 14.08
N GLY A 132 -5.03 -46.90 13.68
CA GLY A 132 -4.90 -48.16 12.96
C GLY A 132 -3.52 -48.76 13.20
N ALA A 133 -3.48 -49.80 14.03
CA ALA A 133 -2.33 -50.33 14.72
C ALA A 133 -1.33 -51.09 13.84
N ARG A 134 -0.09 -51.12 14.33
CA ARG A 134 0.97 -52.07 13.97
C ARG A 134 0.58 -53.49 14.40
N THR A 135 0.78 -54.47 13.51
CA THR A 135 1.33 -55.78 13.90
C THR A 135 1.94 -56.48 12.69
N ALA A 136 3.11 -57.07 12.92
CA ALA A 136 3.88 -57.93 12.02
C ALA A 136 3.47 -59.41 12.19
N ILE A 137 4.23 -60.29 11.53
CA ILE A 137 4.25 -61.77 11.57
C ILE A 137 3.09 -62.36 10.75
N GLU A 138 3.30 -63.19 9.72
CA GLU A 138 4.18 -64.36 9.56
C GLU A 138 4.51 -64.59 8.06
#